data_AF-A0A940BX51-F1
#
_entry.id   AF-A0A940BX51-F1
#
_cell.length_a   1.000
_cell.length_b   1.000
_cell.length_c   1.000
_cell.angle_alpha   90.00
_cell.angle_beta   90.00
_cell.angle_gamma   90.00
#
_symmetry.space_group_name_H-M   'P 1'
#
loop_
_entity.id
_entity.type
_entity.pdbx_description
1 polymer ?
#
loop_
_entity_poly.entity_id
_entity_poly.type
_entity_poly.pdbx_seq_one_letter_code
_entity_poly.pdbx_strand_id
1 'polypeptide(L)'
;MKNKKNNLDERQEQIMLQIEHTACWLCYILLLASILIQEIIYHGDMRYVAGEWVTFMVLCVYILVRCLRNGLWDRHIQPNLKNNAIASLIAGGVLFVFTFLMIYRNFPDKIVGALAAGAFTGIGVFVLCLIALSLAARATKKRQAELEAEDPDEDEE
;
A
#
# COMPACT_ATOMS: atom_id res chain seq x y z
N MET A 1 27.91 -6.81 14.85
CA MET A 1 26.81 -6.13 15.58
C MET A 1 26.90 -6.51 17.05
N LYS A 2 26.82 -5.55 17.99
CA LYS A 2 26.82 -5.85 19.43
C LYS A 2 25.49 -6.53 19.77
N ASN A 3 25.54 -7.82 20.14
CA ASN A 3 24.41 -8.58 20.62
C ASN A 3 23.84 -7.90 21.88
N LYS A 4 22.74 -7.17 21.71
CA LYS A 4 21.92 -6.71 22.82
C LYS A 4 21.20 -7.96 23.31
N LYS A 5 21.50 -8.45 24.52
CA LYS A 5 20.84 -9.63 25.07
C LYS A 5 19.33 -9.41 25.05
N ASN A 6 18.62 -10.20 24.27
CA ASN A 6 17.16 -10.17 24.26
C ASN A 6 16.69 -10.82 25.57
N ASN A 7 15.77 -10.17 26.28
CA ASN A 7 15.20 -10.70 27.52
C ASN A 7 13.93 -11.53 27.25
N LEU A 8 13.43 -11.48 26.03
CA LEU A 8 12.21 -12.16 25.59
C LEU A 8 12.59 -13.51 24.99
N ASP A 9 11.82 -14.55 25.30
CA ASP A 9 11.90 -15.80 24.56
C ASP A 9 11.37 -15.63 23.13
N GLU A 10 11.66 -16.59 22.24
CA GLU A 10 11.27 -16.52 20.83
C GLU A 10 9.75 -16.34 20.64
N ARG A 11 8.94 -16.95 21.53
CA ARG A 11 7.48 -16.84 21.49
C ARG A 11 7.03 -15.43 21.85
N GLN A 12 7.62 -14.83 22.87
CA GLN A 12 7.35 -13.47 23.29
C GLN A 12 7.76 -12.46 22.22
N GLU A 13 8.88 -12.68 21.53
CA GLU A 13 9.30 -11.85 20.40
C GLU A 13 8.31 -11.92 19.24
N GLN A 14 7.82 -13.11 18.86
CA GLN A 14 6.78 -13.27 17.85
C GLN A 14 5.47 -12.55 18.22
N ILE A 15 5.04 -12.66 19.47
CA ILE A 15 3.85 -11.95 19.97
C ILE A 15 4.05 -10.44 19.87
N MET A 16 5.22 -9.93 20.28
CA MET A 16 5.54 -8.51 20.18
C MET A 16 5.50 -8.02 18.74
N LEU A 17 6.11 -8.75 17.81
CA LEU A 17 6.08 -8.43 16.37
C LEU A 17 4.65 -8.41 15.81
N GLN A 18 3.79 -9.34 16.25
CA GLN A 18 2.39 -9.37 15.83
C GLN A 18 1.60 -8.17 16.36
N ILE A 19 1.86 -7.75 17.60
CA ILE A 19 1.27 -6.54 18.18
C ILE A 19 1.73 -5.30 17.42
N GLU A 20 3.02 -5.15 17.17
CA GLU A 20 3.59 -4.02 16.43
C GLU A 20 3.04 -3.95 14.99
N HIS A 21 2.96 -5.08 14.30
CA HIS A 21 2.37 -5.17 12.96
C HIS A 21 0.89 -4.76 12.97
N THR A 22 0.11 -5.26 13.93
CA THR A 22 -1.32 -4.93 14.05
C THR A 22 -1.52 -3.46 14.39
N ALA A 23 -0.73 -2.91 15.31
CA ALA A 23 -0.76 -1.49 15.67
C ALA A 23 -0.40 -0.60 14.46
N CYS A 24 0.63 -0.97 13.69
CA CYS A 24 1.01 -0.27 12.47
C CYS A 24 -0.13 -0.24 11.45
N TRP A 25 -0.78 -1.39 11.20
CA TRP A 25 -1.94 -1.46 10.30
C TRP A 25 -3.14 -0.64 10.77
N LEU A 26 -3.42 -0.65 12.08
CA LEU A 26 -4.48 0.17 12.66
C LEU A 26 -4.18 1.67 12.48
N CYS A 27 -2.95 2.10 12.76
CA CYS A 27 -2.53 3.48 12.53
C CYS A 27 -2.62 3.86 11.05
N TYR A 28 -2.23 2.95 10.15
CA TYR A 28 -2.31 3.17 8.71
C TYR A 28 -3.75 3.39 8.23
N ILE A 29 -4.69 2.53 8.64
CA ILE A 29 -6.11 2.64 8.28
C ILE A 29 -6.72 3.90 8.90
N LEU A 30 -6.40 4.21 10.17
CA LEU A 30 -6.90 5.39 10.85
C LEU A 30 -6.44 6.68 10.16
N LEU A 31 -5.18 6.72 9.73
CA LEU A 31 -4.60 7.87 9.04
C LEU A 31 -5.17 8.03 7.63
N LEU A 32 -5.45 6.92 6.93
CA LEU A 32 -6.20 6.98 5.67
C LEU A 32 -7.63 7.50 5.88
N ALA A 33 -8.30 7.04 6.93
CA ALA A 33 -9.66 7.49 7.26
C ALA A 33 -9.69 8.98 7.64
N SER A 34 -8.70 9.48 8.39
CA SER A 34 -8.61 10.90 8.74
C SER A 34 -8.48 11.79 7.51
N ILE A 35 -7.60 11.41 6.57
CA ILE A 35 -7.41 12.10 5.29
C ILE A 35 -8.74 12.17 4.52
N LEU A 36 -9.44 11.05 4.37
CA LEU A 36 -10.71 11.00 3.63
C LEU A 36 -11.81 11.85 4.29
N ILE A 37 -11.89 11.85 5.63
CA ILE A 37 -12.87 12.65 6.38
C ILE A 37 -12.55 14.14 6.23
N GLN A 38 -11.28 14.54 6.35
CA GLN A 38 -10.87 15.94 6.19
C GLN A 38 -11.12 16.44 4.77
N GLU A 39 -10.81 15.62 3.76
CA GLU A 39 -11.09 15.92 2.35
C GLU A 39 -12.59 16.20 2.11
N ILE A 40 -13.47 15.46 2.81
CA ILE A 40 -14.92 15.64 2.77
C ILE A 40 -15.39 16.91 3.50
N ILE A 41 -14.83 17.23 4.67
CA ILE A 41 -15.23 18.37 5.52
C ILE A 41 -14.71 19.70 4.96
N TYR A 42 -13.45 19.72 4.51
CA TYR A 42 -12.75 20.93 4.07
C TYR A 42 -12.79 21.12 2.55
N HIS A 43 -13.65 20.37 1.83
CA HIS A 43 -13.85 20.50 0.39
C HIS A 43 -12.56 20.42 -0.44
N GLY A 44 -11.59 19.61 -0.01
CA GLY A 44 -10.32 19.43 -0.71
C GLY A 44 -9.29 20.54 -0.53
N ASP A 45 -9.39 21.38 0.52
CA ASP A 45 -8.28 22.28 0.86
C ASP A 45 -7.10 21.47 1.45
N MET A 46 -6.14 21.18 0.57
CA MET A 46 -4.93 20.42 0.85
C MET A 46 -4.09 21.01 2.00
N ARG A 47 -4.27 22.29 2.36
CA ARG A 47 -3.50 22.89 3.47
C ARG A 47 -3.78 22.24 4.81
N TYR A 48 -5.00 21.73 5.01
CA TYR A 48 -5.38 21.03 6.24
C TYR A 48 -4.92 19.56 6.24
N VAL A 49 -4.81 18.95 5.06
CA VAL A 49 -4.53 17.51 4.88
C VAL A 49 -3.05 17.22 4.61
N ALA A 50 -2.26 18.23 4.22
CA ALA A 50 -0.88 18.05 3.76
C ALA A 50 0.02 17.30 4.76
N GLY A 51 -0.12 17.57 6.07
CA GLY A 51 0.68 16.90 7.11
C GLY A 51 0.37 15.40 7.19
N GLU A 52 -0.91 15.04 7.17
CA GLU A 52 -1.34 13.64 7.20
C GLU A 52 -0.94 12.94 5.90
N TRP A 53 -1.15 13.60 4.76
CA TRP A 53 -0.80 13.06 3.46
C TRP A 53 0.70 12.76 3.32
N VAL A 54 1.57 13.69 3.77
CA VAL A 54 3.03 13.46 3.76
C VAL A 54 3.39 12.30 4.69
N THR A 55 2.80 12.25 5.88
CA THR A 55 3.05 11.16 6.85
C THR A 55 2.63 9.81 6.28
N PHE A 56 1.47 9.75 5.62
CA PHE A 56 0.98 8.57 4.92
C PHE A 56 1.95 8.11 3.84
N MET A 57 2.40 9.04 2.98
CA MET A 57 3.31 8.72 1.88
C MET A 57 4.67 8.20 2.36
N VAL A 58 5.23 8.81 3.41
CA VAL A 58 6.48 8.33 4.02
C VAL A 58 6.31 6.91 4.55
N LEU A 59 5.20 6.62 5.24
CA LEU A 59 4.91 5.29 5.76
C LEU A 59 4.76 4.25 4.63
N CYS A 60 3.99 4.58 3.59
CA CYS A 60 3.82 3.75 2.39
C CYS A 60 5.17 3.40 1.74
N VAL A 61 5.99 4.41 1.46
CA VAL A 61 7.30 4.22 0.81
C VAL A 61 8.24 3.42 1.70
N TYR A 62 8.25 3.70 3.01
CA TYR A 62 9.08 2.96 3.95
C TYR A 62 8.73 1.46 3.95
N ILE A 63 7.46 1.11 4.10
CA ILE A 63 7.01 -0.29 4.09
C ILE A 63 7.37 -0.95 2.75
N LEU A 64 7.04 -0.30 1.62
CA LEU A 64 7.32 -0.83 0.28
C LEU A 64 8.82 -1.09 0.06
N VAL A 65 9.69 -0.14 0.39
CA VAL A 65 11.15 -0.30 0.21
C VAL A 65 11.69 -1.40 1.11
N ARG A 66 11.22 -1.50 2.36
CA ARG A 66 11.64 -2.55 3.29
C ARG A 66 11.17 -3.93 2.82
N CYS A 67 9.96 -4.06 2.29
CA CYS A 67 9.48 -5.30 1.69
C CYS A 67 10.34 -5.70 0.48
N LEU A 68 10.60 -4.77 -0.44
CA LEU A 68 11.39 -5.04 -1.64
C LEU A 68 12.83 -5.44 -1.33
N ARG A 69 13.50 -4.74 -0.40
CA ARG A 69 14.89 -5.05 -0.01
C ARG A 69 15.06 -6.44 0.60
N ASN A 70 14.03 -6.92 1.31
CA ASN A 70 14.01 -8.23 1.94
C ASN A 70 13.39 -9.31 1.05
N GLY A 71 13.04 -9.00 -0.21
CA GLY A 71 12.39 -9.98 -1.10
C GLY A 71 11.01 -10.42 -0.60
N LEU A 72 10.33 -9.60 0.20
CA LEU A 72 9.01 -9.89 0.75
C LEU A 72 7.93 -9.32 -0.17
N TRP A 73 6.92 -10.13 -0.49
CA TRP A 73 5.76 -9.71 -1.29
C TRP A 73 4.48 -9.78 -0.46
N ASP A 74 3.89 -10.95 -0.32
CA ASP A 74 2.69 -11.23 0.45
C ASP A 74 2.74 -12.69 0.89
N ARG A 75 2.11 -13.00 2.03
CA ARG A 75 2.13 -14.34 2.63
C ARG A 75 1.25 -15.34 1.88
N HIS A 76 0.19 -14.88 1.22
CA HIS A 76 -0.83 -15.74 0.60
C HIS A 76 -1.02 -15.43 -0.89
N ILE A 77 -0.60 -14.25 -1.35
CA ILE A 77 -0.81 -13.80 -2.73
C ILE A 77 0.49 -13.89 -3.51
N GLN A 78 0.49 -14.60 -4.63
CA GLN A 78 1.68 -14.65 -5.49
C GLN A 78 1.85 -13.36 -6.30
N PRO A 79 3.11 -12.91 -6.53
CA PRO A 79 3.46 -11.79 -7.40
C PRO A 79 3.28 -12.15 -8.88
N ASN A 80 2.02 -12.23 -9.32
CA ASN A 80 1.63 -12.54 -10.69
C ASN A 80 0.83 -11.38 -11.31
N LEU A 81 0.78 -11.33 -12.65
CA LEU A 81 0.10 -10.24 -13.36
C LEU A 81 -1.41 -10.20 -13.09
N LYS A 82 -2.05 -11.37 -12.90
CA LYS A 82 -3.50 -11.47 -12.65
C LYS A 82 -3.88 -10.86 -11.30
N ASN A 83 -3.16 -11.22 -10.25
CA ASN A 83 -3.34 -10.75 -8.89
C ASN A 83 -3.03 -9.25 -8.81
N ASN A 84 -1.96 -8.81 -9.47
CA ASN A 84 -1.64 -7.38 -9.57
C ASN A 84 -2.74 -6.60 -10.31
N ALA A 85 -3.31 -7.17 -11.37
CA ALA A 85 -4.43 -6.55 -12.09
C ALA A 85 -5.70 -6.47 -11.22
N ILE A 86 -6.03 -7.52 -10.46
CA ILE A 86 -7.16 -7.50 -9.53
C ILE A 86 -6.95 -6.44 -8.44
N ALA A 87 -5.77 -6.40 -7.81
CA ALA A 87 -5.44 -5.39 -6.79
C ALA A 87 -5.51 -3.97 -7.34
N SER A 88 -4.98 -3.76 -8.55
CA SER A 88 -5.03 -2.46 -9.23
C SER A 88 -6.45 -2.07 -9.63
N LEU A 89 -7.28 -3.05 -10.00
CA LEU A 89 -8.69 -2.81 -10.35
C LEU A 89 -9.50 -2.39 -9.14
N ILE A 90 -9.26 -3.01 -7.98
CA ILE A 90 -9.87 -2.61 -6.72
C ILE A 90 -9.46 -1.18 -6.37
N ALA A 91 -8.16 -0.85 -6.45
CA ALA A 91 -7.66 0.50 -6.17
C ALA A 91 -8.28 1.55 -7.11
N GLY A 92 -8.28 1.28 -8.42
CA GLY A 92 -8.89 2.16 -9.42
C GLY A 92 -10.40 2.31 -9.23
N GLY A 93 -11.10 1.23 -8.90
CA GLY A 93 -12.54 1.23 -8.65
C GLY A 93 -12.92 2.04 -7.41
N VAL A 94 -12.17 1.91 -6.30
CA VAL A 94 -12.39 2.70 -5.09
C VAL A 94 -12.21 4.19 -5.37
N LEU A 95 -11.14 4.57 -6.06
CA LEU A 95 -10.86 5.97 -6.40
C LEU A 95 -11.86 6.54 -7.42
N PHE A 96 -12.30 5.73 -8.38
CA PHE A 96 -13.39 6.08 -9.29
C PHE A 96 -14.65 6.47 -8.51
N VAL A 97 -15.12 5.58 -7.61
CA VAL A 97 -16.34 5.82 -6.83
C VAL A 97 -16.16 7.03 -5.93
N PHE A 98 -15.00 7.16 -5.27
CA PHE A 98 -14.70 8.29 -4.40
C PHE A 98 -14.77 9.61 -5.15
N THR A 99 -14.03 9.76 -6.26
CA THR A 99 -14.03 10.99 -7.08
C THR A 99 -15.41 11.29 -7.68
N PHE A 100 -16.12 10.27 -8.16
CA PHE A 100 -17.48 10.43 -8.68
C PHE A 100 -18.42 11.02 -7.62
N LEU A 101 -18.46 10.43 -6.42
CA LEU A 101 -19.33 10.89 -5.32
C LEU A 101 -18.96 12.32 -4.86
N MET A 102 -17.67 12.65 -4.83
CA MET A 102 -17.16 13.98 -4.46
C MET A 102 -17.65 15.05 -5.43
N ILE A 103 -17.49 14.82 -6.73
CA ILE A 103 -17.91 15.78 -7.77
C ILE A 103 -19.42 15.86 -7.87
N TYR A 104 -20.12 14.72 -7.82
CA TYR A 104 -21.58 14.68 -7.85
C TYR A 104 -22.21 15.44 -6.68
N ARG A 105 -21.63 15.35 -5.48
CA ARG A 105 -22.09 16.11 -4.31
C ARG A 105 -21.90 17.62 -4.46
N ASN A 106 -20.83 18.06 -5.12
CA ASN A 106 -20.57 19.49 -5.34
C ASN A 106 -21.33 20.04 -6.56
N PHE A 107 -21.61 19.22 -7.57
CA PHE A 107 -22.24 19.61 -8.83
C PHE A 107 -23.25 18.54 -9.31
N PRO A 108 -24.44 18.44 -8.68
CA PRO A 108 -25.41 17.38 -8.98
C PRO A 108 -25.90 17.42 -10.43
N ASP A 109 -25.98 18.60 -11.05
CA ASP A 109 -26.43 18.76 -12.44
C ASP A 109 -25.41 18.28 -13.48
N LYS A 110 -24.16 18.01 -13.07
CA LYS A 110 -23.04 17.66 -13.97
C LYS A 110 -22.65 16.18 -13.86
N ILE A 111 -23.63 15.29 -13.90
CA ILE A 111 -23.43 13.83 -13.76
C ILE A 111 -22.44 13.29 -14.80
N VAL A 112 -22.57 13.71 -16.06
CA VAL A 112 -21.68 13.27 -17.15
C VAL A 112 -20.23 13.69 -16.88
N GLY A 113 -20.02 14.90 -16.34
CA GLY A 113 -18.71 15.39 -15.96
C GLY A 113 -18.12 14.63 -14.76
N ALA A 114 -18.94 14.34 -13.75
CA ALA A 114 -18.53 13.53 -12.60
C ALA A 114 -18.12 12.11 -13.02
N LEU A 115 -18.87 11.50 -13.95
CA LEU A 115 -18.57 10.17 -14.49
C LEU A 115 -17.26 10.17 -15.29
N ALA A 116 -17.06 11.17 -16.16
CA ALA A 116 -15.84 11.29 -16.95
C ALA A 116 -14.60 11.51 -16.07
N ALA A 117 -14.69 12.39 -15.07
CA ALA A 117 -13.61 12.64 -14.13
C ALA A 117 -13.30 11.40 -13.27
N GLY A 118 -14.34 10.73 -12.76
CA GLY A 118 -14.18 9.46 -12.04
C GLY A 118 -13.50 8.41 -12.91
N ALA A 119 -13.94 8.22 -14.15
CA ALA A 119 -13.38 7.25 -15.09
C ALA A 119 -11.91 7.55 -15.39
N PHE A 120 -11.57 8.81 -15.64
CA PHE A 120 -10.20 9.23 -15.87
C PHE A 120 -9.29 8.91 -14.67
N THR A 121 -9.72 9.28 -13.46
CA THR A 121 -8.97 8.98 -12.23
C THR A 121 -8.85 7.48 -11.99
N GLY A 122 -9.94 6.72 -12.11
CA GLY A 122 -9.96 5.29 -11.88
C GLY A 122 -9.07 4.51 -12.85
N ILE A 123 -9.14 4.83 -14.14
CA ILE A 123 -8.28 4.22 -15.18
C ILE A 123 -6.81 4.61 -14.94
N GLY A 124 -6.54 5.88 -14.64
CA GLY A 124 -5.18 6.36 -14.34
C GLY A 124 -4.57 5.62 -13.15
N VAL A 125 -5.29 5.53 -12.04
CA VAL A 125 -4.87 4.79 -10.84
C VAL A 125 -4.68 3.30 -11.15
N PHE A 126 -5.60 2.68 -11.88
CA PHE A 126 -5.47 1.29 -12.31
C PHE A 126 -4.15 1.03 -13.04
N VAL A 127 -3.85 1.85 -14.07
CA VAL A 127 -2.63 1.69 -14.87
C VAL A 127 -1.38 1.93 -14.02
N LEU A 128 -1.37 2.99 -13.20
CA LEU A 128 -0.25 3.32 -12.33
C LEU A 128 0.03 2.23 -11.29
N CYS A 129 -1.01 1.75 -10.59
CA CYS A 129 -0.89 0.65 -9.64
C CYS A 129 -0.41 -0.64 -10.30
N LEU A 130 -0.91 -0.94 -11.51
CA LEU A 130 -0.53 -2.16 -12.22
C LEU A 130 0.95 -2.14 -12.60
N ILE A 131 1.44 -0.99 -13.09
CA ILE A 131 2.87 -0.81 -13.40
C ILE A 131 3.70 -0.92 -12.11
N ALA A 132 3.32 -0.19 -11.05
CA ALA A 132 4.04 -0.19 -9.79
C ALA A 132 4.15 -1.59 -9.17
N LEU A 133 3.02 -2.31 -9.06
CA LEU A 133 2.99 -3.68 -8.54
C LEU A 133 3.76 -4.66 -9.42
N SER A 134 3.71 -4.49 -10.74
CA SER A 134 4.48 -5.35 -11.66
C SER A 134 5.98 -5.12 -11.55
N LEU A 135 6.43 -3.88 -11.36
CA LEU A 135 7.83 -3.56 -11.11
C LEU A 135 8.29 -4.08 -9.75
N ALA A 136 7.48 -3.87 -8.71
CA ALA A 136 7.73 -4.38 -7.37
C ALA A 136 7.84 -5.92 -7.39
N ALA A 137 6.91 -6.61 -8.05
CA ALA A 137 6.91 -8.06 -8.20
C ALA A 137 8.19 -8.58 -8.88
N ARG A 138 8.67 -7.89 -9.92
CA ARG A 138 9.94 -8.23 -10.59
C ARG A 138 11.14 -8.00 -9.67
N ALA A 139 11.16 -6.88 -8.95
CA ALA A 139 12.24 -6.55 -8.01
C ALA A 139 12.32 -7.57 -6.86
N THR A 140 11.18 -7.96 -6.30
CA THR A 140 11.09 -9.01 -5.27
C THR A 140 11.63 -10.34 -5.78
N LYS A 141 11.19 -10.80 -6.96
CA LYS A 141 11.68 -12.07 -7.55
C LYS A 141 13.18 -12.05 -7.80
N LYS A 142 13.70 -10.93 -8.31
CA LYS A 142 15.14 -10.76 -8.50
C LYS A 142 15.88 -10.87 -7.17
N ARG A 143 15.38 -10.21 -6.13
CA ARG A 143 16.01 -10.24 -4.81
C ARG A 143 15.95 -11.62 -4.16
N GLN A 144 14.86 -12.36 -4.33
CA GLN A 144 14.73 -13.74 -3.87
C GLN A 144 15.80 -14.63 -4.51
N ALA A 145 15.96 -14.56 -5.84
CA ALA A 145 16.99 -15.32 -6.55
C ALA A 145 18.43 -14.94 -6.15
N GLU A 146 18.68 -13.68 -5.79
CA GLU A 146 19.99 -13.25 -5.26
C GLU A 146 20.28 -13.85 -3.88
N LEU A 147 19.25 -13.94 -3.02
CA LEU A 147 19.38 -14.52 -1.67
C LEU A 147 19.58 -16.03 -1.74
N GLU A 148 18.85 -16.73 -2.60
CA GLU A 148 19.03 -18.17 -2.86
C GLU A 148 20.43 -18.49 -3.41
N ALA A 149 21.02 -17.59 -4.20
CA ALA A 149 22.38 -17.76 -4.72
C ALA A 149 23.49 -17.44 -3.70
N GLU A 150 23.19 -16.69 -2.63
CA GLU A 150 24.13 -16.37 -1.55
C GLU A 150 24.26 -17.50 -0.52
N ASP A 151 23.24 -18.35 -0.36
CA ASP A 151 23.20 -19.49 0.56
C ASP A 151 22.80 -20.80 -0.17
N PRO A 152 23.69 -21.39 -1.00
CA PRO A 152 23.39 -22.59 -1.78
C PRO A 152 23.31 -23.89 -0.94
N ASP A 153 23.68 -23.85 0.35
CA ASP A 153 23.87 -25.03 1.20
C ASP A 153 22.62 -25.44 2.02
N GLU A 154 21.49 -24.73 1.95
CA GLU A 154 20.24 -25.12 2.64
C GLU A 154 19.42 -26.19 1.90
N ASP A 155 19.68 -26.44 0.61
CA ASP A 155 18.92 -27.39 -0.22
C ASP A 155 19.57 -28.79 -0.31
N GLU A 156 20.74 -29.03 0.31
CA GLU A 156 21.48 -30.32 0.28
C GLU A 156 21.44 -31.15 1.59
N GLU A 157 20.70 -30.76 2.63
CA GLU A 157 20.43 -31.57 3.85
C GLU A 157 19.04 -32.23 3.88
#